data_AF-A0A7R9UWZ7-F1
#
_entry.id   AF-A0A7R9UWZ7-F1
#
_cell.length_a   1.000
_cell.length_b   1.000
_cell.length_c   1.000
_cell.angle_alpha   90.00
_cell.angle_beta   90.00
_cell.angle_gamma   90.00
#
_symmetry.space_group_name_H-M   'P 1'
#
loop_
_entity.id
_entity.type
_entity.pdbx_description
1 polymer ?
#
loop_
_entity_poly.entity_id
_entity_poly.type
_entity_poly.pdbx_seq_one_letter_code
_entity_poly.pdbx_strand_id
1 'polypeptide(L)'
;DGEPLELRPPPLLVAFHKPLGMHSTMADERGRTDLAAALVEQPPLWRGELHPGGRLDADTSGLLLFSSSGGLTQRLLHPRHGTEKEYAALVGGAPIDDGGAALRATLAAGVQTTEGTHAAALLDVV
;
A
#
# COMPACT_ATOMS: atom_id res chain seq x y z
N ASP A 1 -17.81 -15.68 35.71
CA ASP A 1 -16.62 -15.63 36.58
C ASP A 1 -16.43 -14.25 37.23
N GLY A 2 -17.04 -13.17 36.74
CA GLY A 2 -16.97 -11.87 37.42
C GLY A 2 -15.70 -11.08 37.11
N GLU A 3 -14.90 -11.57 36.17
CA GLU A 3 -13.77 -10.85 35.61
C GLU A 3 -14.24 -9.69 34.73
N PRO A 4 -13.65 -8.49 34.86
CA PRO A 4 -13.91 -7.38 33.97
C PRO A 4 -13.58 -7.78 32.53
N LEU A 5 -14.56 -7.67 31.63
CA LEU A 5 -14.30 -7.73 30.20
C LEU A 5 -13.54 -6.47 29.81
N GLU A 6 -12.27 -6.62 29.42
CA GLU A 6 -11.58 -5.57 28.68
C GLU A 6 -12.31 -5.36 27.35
N LEU A 7 -13.07 -4.27 27.27
CA LEU A 7 -13.65 -3.80 26.02
C LEU A 7 -12.49 -3.33 25.14
N ARG A 8 -12.00 -4.22 24.28
CA ARG A 8 -11.10 -3.82 23.21
C ARG A 8 -11.84 -2.87 22.28
N PRO A 9 -11.27 -1.71 21.94
CA PRO A 9 -11.86 -0.83 20.96
C PRO A 9 -12.01 -1.57 19.62
N PRO A 10 -12.98 -1.16 18.77
CA PRO A 10 -13.12 -1.74 17.44
C PRO A 10 -11.82 -1.58 16.65
N PRO A 11 -11.53 -2.50 15.70
CA PRO A 11 -10.32 -2.42 14.90
C PRO A 11 -10.27 -1.10 14.13
N LEU A 12 -9.11 -0.47 14.12
CA LEU A 12 -8.85 0.80 13.46
C LEU A 12 -8.28 0.54 12.07
N LEU A 13 -8.69 1.37 11.12
CA LEU A 13 -8.13 1.43 9.78
C LEU A 13 -7.89 2.90 9.44
N VAL A 14 -6.64 3.26 9.17
CA VAL A 14 -6.24 4.63 8.84
C VAL A 14 -5.75 4.66 7.40
N ALA A 15 -6.29 5.58 6.60
CA ALA A 15 -5.78 5.88 5.28
C ALA A 15 -4.71 6.97 5.39
N PHE A 16 -3.49 6.65 4.96
CA PHE A 16 -2.37 7.57 4.97
C PHE A 16 -1.88 7.80 3.54
N HIS A 17 -1.70 9.06 3.15
CA HIS A 17 -1.04 9.39 1.90
C HIS A 17 0.47 9.44 2.14
N LYS A 18 1.17 8.36 1.84
CA LYS A 18 2.63 8.29 1.99
C LYS A 18 3.30 9.26 1.01
N PRO A 19 4.12 10.22 1.48
CA PRO A 19 4.87 11.08 0.59
C PRO A 19 6.05 10.33 -0.07
N LEU A 20 6.61 10.93 -1.12
CA LEU A 20 7.89 10.52 -1.69
C LEU A 20 9.03 10.68 -0.66
N GLY A 21 10.06 9.84 -0.78
CA GLY A 21 11.23 9.82 0.09
C GLY A 21 11.03 9.14 1.45
N MET A 22 9.78 8.80 1.81
CA MET A 22 9.48 8.07 3.05
C MET A 22 9.56 6.56 2.84
N HIS A 23 10.32 5.87 3.68
CA HIS A 23 10.49 4.41 3.63
C HIS A 23 9.35 3.68 4.36
N SER A 24 8.85 2.60 3.76
CA SER A 24 7.81 1.75 4.36
C SER A 24 8.36 0.80 5.44
N THR A 25 8.89 1.36 6.53
CA THR A 25 9.33 0.66 7.74
C THR A 25 8.90 1.43 8.99
N MET A 26 8.78 0.74 10.13
CA MET A 26 8.48 1.35 11.43
C MET A 26 9.73 1.67 12.25
N ALA A 27 10.89 1.20 11.79
CA ALA A 27 12.18 1.47 12.39
C ALA A 27 13.25 1.42 11.29
N ASP A 28 13.65 2.58 10.78
CA ASP A 28 14.76 2.68 9.84
C ASP A 28 16.12 2.71 10.55
N GLU A 29 17.01 1.78 10.20
CA GLU A 29 18.36 1.67 10.80
C GLU A 29 19.36 2.70 10.25
N ARG A 30 18.99 3.43 9.19
CA ARG A 30 19.88 4.37 8.48
C ARG A 30 19.49 5.83 8.72
N GLY A 31 18.56 6.10 9.65
CA GLY A 31 18.10 7.44 10.00
C GLY A 31 17.31 8.14 8.90
N ARG A 32 16.73 7.40 7.96
CA ARG A 32 15.88 7.95 6.89
C ARG A 32 14.47 8.14 7.41
N THR A 33 13.71 9.03 6.76
CA THR A 33 12.29 9.23 7.07
C THR A 33 11.51 7.94 6.84
N ASP A 34 10.79 7.47 7.86
CA ASP A 34 10.03 6.23 7.84
C ASP A 34 8.57 6.43 8.29
N LEU A 35 7.81 5.35 8.39
CA LEU A 35 6.38 5.41 8.72
C LEU A 35 6.11 5.78 10.18
N ALA A 36 7.08 5.58 11.09
CA ALA A 36 6.89 5.96 12.48
C ALA A 36 6.68 7.47 12.61
N ALA A 37 7.33 8.27 11.74
CA ALA A 37 7.12 9.71 11.67
C ALA A 37 5.66 10.11 11.39
N ALA A 38 4.91 9.29 10.64
CA ALA A 38 3.49 9.53 10.35
C ALA A 38 2.56 9.22 11.56
N LEU A 39 3.09 8.53 12.58
CA LEU A 39 2.32 8.07 13.74
C LEU A 39 2.63 8.84 15.04
N VAL A 40 3.52 9.83 15.00
CA VAL A 40 3.93 10.61 16.19
C VAL A 40 2.75 11.35 16.83
N GLU A 41 1.90 11.95 16.00
CA GLU A 41 0.76 12.78 16.43
C GLU A 41 -0.54 11.98 16.62
N GLN A 42 -0.47 10.65 16.69
CA GLN A 42 -1.67 9.83 16.84
C GLN A 42 -2.26 9.96 18.25
N PRO A 43 -3.59 9.88 18.39
CA PRO A 43 -4.27 9.80 19.67
C PRO A 43 -3.59 8.79 20.61
N PRO A 44 -3.44 9.10 21.90
CA PRO A 44 -2.80 8.18 22.87
C PRO A 44 -3.39 6.77 22.85
N LEU A 45 -4.69 6.65 22.59
CA LEU A 45 -5.42 5.39 22.49
C LEU A 45 -4.99 4.49 21.32
N TRP A 46 -4.25 5.01 20.34
CA TRP A 46 -3.82 4.28 19.13
C TRP A 46 -2.31 3.99 19.11
N ARG A 47 -1.58 4.48 20.11
CA ARG A 47 -0.12 4.35 20.17
C ARG A 47 0.27 2.88 20.31
N GLY A 48 1.09 2.41 19.37
CA GLY A 48 1.60 1.04 19.35
C GLY A 48 0.66 0.00 18.76
N GLU A 49 -0.58 0.37 18.43
CA GLU A 49 -1.58 -0.55 17.89
C GLU A 49 -1.58 -0.62 16.35
N LEU A 50 -1.09 0.42 15.68
CA LEU A 50 -1.15 0.54 14.23
C LEU A 50 0.08 -0.06 13.54
N HIS A 51 -0.15 -0.97 12.60
CA HIS A 51 0.87 -1.51 11.69
C HIS A 51 0.50 -1.28 10.22
N PRO A 52 1.48 -1.11 9.32
CA PRO A 52 1.19 -0.88 7.91
C PRO A 52 0.60 -2.12 7.25
N GLY A 53 -0.45 -1.92 6.47
CA GLY A 53 -1.13 -2.89 5.62
C GLY A 53 -0.44 -3.06 4.27
N GLY A 54 0.90 -3.06 4.24
CA GLY A 54 1.72 -3.22 3.04
C GLY A 54 2.95 -2.33 3.01
N ARG A 55 3.56 -2.25 1.83
CA ARG A 55 4.72 -1.40 1.56
C ARG A 55 4.52 -0.68 0.23
N LEU A 56 4.87 0.60 0.23
CA LEU A 56 5.15 1.37 -0.97
C LEU A 56 6.65 1.68 -1.00
N ASP A 57 7.25 1.72 -2.19
CA ASP A 57 8.65 2.08 -2.32
C ASP A 57 8.88 3.54 -1.93
N ALA A 58 10.14 3.88 -1.64
CA ALA A 58 10.50 5.22 -1.20
C ALA A 58 10.18 6.28 -2.27
N ASP A 59 10.34 5.93 -3.55
CA ASP A 59 10.03 6.75 -4.72
C ASP A 59 8.56 6.62 -5.19
N THR A 60 7.73 5.92 -4.43
CA THR A 60 6.27 5.86 -4.67
C THR A 60 5.53 6.70 -3.64
N SER A 61 4.52 7.44 -4.08
CA SER A 61 3.58 8.16 -3.22
C SER A 61 2.18 7.58 -3.35
N GLY A 62 1.32 7.87 -2.37
CA GLY A 62 -0.09 7.50 -2.44
C GLY A 62 -0.59 6.73 -1.23
N LEU A 63 -1.65 5.96 -1.43
CA LEU A 63 -2.39 5.33 -0.35
C LEU A 63 -1.61 4.19 0.30
N LEU A 64 -1.37 4.32 1.60
CA LEU A 64 -0.95 3.25 2.50
C LEU A 64 -1.97 3.14 3.64
N LEU A 65 -2.44 1.93 3.92
CA LEU A 65 -3.35 1.70 5.04
C LEU A 65 -2.56 1.33 6.28
N PHE A 66 -2.92 1.85 7.45
CA PHE A 66 -2.52 1.30 8.74
C PHE A 66 -3.71 0.62 9.39
N SER A 67 -3.47 -0.51 10.05
CA SER A 67 -4.51 -1.32 10.69
C SER A 67 -4.08 -1.68 12.10
N SER A 68 -5.03 -1.76 13.04
CA SER A 68 -4.81 -2.45 14.33
C SER A 68 -5.27 -3.90 14.34
N SER A 69 -5.79 -4.39 13.21
CA SER A 69 -6.22 -5.78 13.04
C SER A 69 -5.26 -6.53 12.11
N GLY A 70 -4.56 -7.53 12.66
CA GLY A 70 -3.76 -8.46 11.86
C GLY A 70 -4.61 -9.26 10.86
N GLY A 71 -5.86 -9.59 11.22
CA GLY A 71 -6.79 -10.28 10.33
C GLY A 71 -7.17 -9.45 9.10
N LEU A 72 -7.42 -8.16 9.29
CA LEU A 72 -7.67 -7.24 8.17
C LEU A 72 -6.42 -7.08 7.30
N THR A 73 -5.26 -6.88 7.90
CA THR A 73 -3.98 -6.78 7.17
C THR A 73 -3.71 -8.03 6.33
N GLN A 74 -3.95 -9.22 6.88
CA GLN A 74 -3.79 -10.46 6.14
C GLN A 74 -4.76 -10.56 4.97
N ARG A 75 -6.01 -10.11 5.14
CA ARG A 75 -6.99 -10.06 4.05
C ARG A 75 -6.56 -9.11 2.93
N LEU A 76 -5.98 -7.96 3.28
CA LEU A 76 -5.50 -6.97 2.31
C LEU A 76 -4.26 -7.45 1.54
N LEU A 77 -3.34 -8.13 2.24
CA LEU A 77 -2.02 -8.46 1.71
C LEU A 77 -1.88 -9.84 1.09
N HIS A 78 -2.62 -10.84 1.59
CA HIS A 78 -2.40 -12.20 1.13
C HIS A 78 -2.89 -12.37 -0.33
N PRO A 79 -2.03 -12.84 -1.26
CA PRO A 79 -2.35 -12.89 -2.70
C PRO A 79 -3.65 -13.65 -3.04
N ARG A 80 -3.97 -14.72 -2.30
CA ARG A 80 -5.23 -15.48 -2.45
C ARG A 80 -6.52 -14.63 -2.44
N HIS A 81 -6.48 -13.46 -1.82
CA HIS A 81 -7.65 -12.60 -1.72
C HIS A 81 -7.82 -11.70 -2.93
N GLY A 82 -6.81 -11.59 -3.81
CA GLY A 82 -6.92 -10.83 -5.05
C GLY A 82 -7.23 -9.35 -4.85
N THR A 83 -6.90 -8.77 -3.69
CA THR A 83 -7.19 -7.37 -3.37
C THR A 83 -6.52 -6.45 -4.38
N GLU A 84 -7.35 -5.81 -5.20
CA GLU A 84 -6.94 -4.92 -6.27
C GLU A 84 -6.17 -3.70 -5.73
N LYS A 85 -5.21 -3.23 -6.53
CA LYS A 85 -4.40 -2.04 -6.27
C LYS A 85 -4.29 -1.28 -7.57
N GLU A 86 -4.64 -0.01 -7.51
CA GLU A 86 -4.64 0.89 -8.66
C GLU A 86 -3.51 1.90 -8.51
N TYR A 87 -2.82 2.19 -9.62
CA TYR A 87 -1.68 3.09 -9.66
C TYR A 87 -1.84 4.07 -10.80
N ALA A 88 -1.61 5.35 -10.51
CA ALA A 88 -1.32 6.36 -11.53
C ALA A 88 0.20 6.39 -11.74
N ALA A 89 0.66 6.04 -12.94
CA ALA A 89 2.07 5.97 -13.27
C ALA A 89 2.42 6.98 -14.36
N LEU A 90 3.46 7.79 -14.11
CA LEU A 90 4.07 8.62 -15.15
C LEU A 90 5.18 7.81 -15.82
N VAL A 91 5.07 7.62 -17.13
CA VAL A 91 6.06 6.88 -17.93
C VAL A 91 6.90 7.83 -18.76
N GLY A 92 8.20 7.55 -18.85
CA GLY A 92 9.09 8.25 -19.78
C GLY A 92 9.13 7.55 -21.13
N GLY A 93 9.26 8.31 -22.21
CA GLY A 93 9.41 7.76 -23.56
C GLY A 93 8.58 8.50 -24.61
N ALA A 94 8.33 7.81 -25.73
CA ALA A 94 7.41 8.29 -26.75
C ALA A 94 5.98 8.42 -26.18
N PRO A 95 5.18 9.39 -26.66
CA PRO A 95 3.78 9.48 -26.28
C PRO A 95 3.06 8.15 -26.52
N ILE A 96 2.19 7.77 -25.58
CA ILE A 96 1.30 6.64 -25.77
C ILE A 96 0.27 7.04 -26.83
N ASP A 97 0.30 6.38 -27.99
CA ASP A 97 -0.60 6.64 -29.10
C ASP A 97 -1.94 5.90 -28.92
N ASP A 98 -2.95 6.32 -29.69
CA ASP A 98 -4.24 5.63 -29.84
C ASP A 98 -4.91 5.21 -28.51
N GLY A 99 -4.90 6.11 -27.51
CA GLY A 99 -5.47 5.85 -26.18
C GLY A 99 -4.82 4.66 -25.43
N GLY A 100 -3.62 4.25 -25.85
CA GLY A 100 -2.87 3.14 -25.29
C GLY A 100 -3.39 1.76 -25.69
N ALA A 101 -4.04 1.60 -26.84
CA ALA A 101 -4.55 0.30 -27.29
C ALA A 101 -3.47 -0.81 -27.28
N ALA A 102 -2.29 -0.52 -27.84
CA ALA A 102 -1.17 -1.46 -27.85
C ALA A 102 -0.63 -1.75 -26.43
N LEU A 103 -0.50 -0.73 -25.60
CA LEU A 103 -0.07 -0.87 -24.21
C LEU A 103 -1.05 -1.72 -23.40
N ARG A 104 -2.36 -1.48 -23.56
CA ARG A 104 -3.44 -2.23 -22.93
C ARG A 104 -3.40 -3.70 -23.30
N ALA A 105 -3.25 -4.02 -24.59
CA ALA A 105 -3.11 -5.39 -25.05
C ALA A 105 -1.86 -6.08 -24.47
N THR A 106 -0.74 -5.35 -24.41
CA THR A 106 0.52 -5.85 -23.85
C THR A 106 0.40 -6.15 -22.36
N LEU A 107 -0.14 -5.21 -21.58
CA LEU A 107 -0.33 -5.40 -20.14
C LEU A 107 -1.33 -6.51 -19.84
N ALA A 108 -2.41 -6.64 -20.62
CA ALA A 108 -3.39 -7.71 -20.46
C ALA A 108 -2.83 -9.10 -20.79
N ALA A 109 -1.95 -9.21 -21.79
CA ALA A 109 -1.26 -10.45 -22.14
C ALA A 109 -0.20 -10.86 -21.09
N GLY A 110 0.29 -9.89 -20.34
CA GLY A 110 1.28 -10.06 -19.30
C GLY A 110 2.71 -9.78 -19.78
N VAL A 111 3.49 -9.17 -18.90
CA VAL A 111 4.87 -8.77 -19.14
C VAL A 111 5.81 -9.69 -18.35
N GLN A 112 6.92 -10.12 -18.97
CA GLN A 112 7.96 -10.90 -18.31
C GLN A 112 8.76 -10.03 -17.34
N THR A 113 8.93 -10.51 -16.11
CA THR A 113 9.80 -9.95 -15.07
C THR A 113 10.77 -11.03 -14.59
N THR A 114 11.64 -10.70 -13.64
CA THR A 114 12.50 -11.68 -12.98
C THR A 114 11.73 -12.72 -12.17
N GLU A 115 10.50 -12.40 -11.76
CA GLU A 115 9.64 -13.23 -10.91
C GLU A 115 8.59 -14.01 -11.71
N GLY A 116 8.54 -13.82 -13.03
CA GLY A 116 7.61 -14.49 -13.94
C GLY A 116 6.80 -13.53 -14.80
N THR A 117 5.68 -14.01 -15.33
CA THR A 117 4.80 -13.21 -16.20
C THR A 117 3.67 -12.59 -15.38
N HIS A 118 3.51 -11.27 -15.47
CA HIS A 118 2.49 -10.55 -14.71
C HIS A 118 1.61 -9.71 -15.63
N ALA A 119 0.30 -9.90 -15.53
CA ALA A 119 -0.69 -9.12 -16.24
C ALA A 119 -1.18 -7.93 -15.40
N ALA A 120 -1.59 -6.87 -16.09
CA ALA A 120 -2.20 -5.69 -15.49
C ALA A 120 -3.29 -5.14 -16.41
N ALA A 121 -4.27 -4.44 -15.83
CA ALA A 121 -5.26 -3.69 -16.58
C ALA A 121 -4.82 -2.23 -16.68
N LEU A 122 -4.67 -1.72 -17.91
CA LEU A 122 -4.61 -0.28 -18.13
C LEU A 122 -6.02 0.28 -17.98
N LEU A 123 -6.24 1.23 -17.08
CA LEU A 123 -7.57 1.84 -16.94
C LEU A 123 -7.72 2.99 -17.93
N ASP A 124 -6.84 3.97 -17.84
CA ASP A 124 -6.86 5.18 -18.65
C ASP A 124 -5.45 5.64 -19.05
N VAL A 125 -5.38 6.53 -20.04
CA VAL A 125 -4.17 7.25 -20.47
C VAL A 125 -4.52 8.73 -20.53
N VAL A 126 -3.80 9.54 -19.76
CA VAL A 126 -4.06 10.97 -19.56
C VAL A 126 -3.00 11.82 -20.27
#